data_AF-A0AAE0GDB8-F1
#
_entry.id   AF-A0AAE0GDB8-F1
#
_cell.length_a   1.000
_cell.length_b   1.000
_cell.length_c   1.000
_cell.angle_alpha   90.00
_cell.angle_beta   90.00
_cell.angle_gamma   90.00
#
_symmetry.space_group_name_H-M   'P 1'
#
loop_
_entity.id
_entity.type
_entity.pdbx_description
1 polymer ?
#
loop_
_entity_poly.entity_id
_entity_poly.type
_entity_poly.pdbx_seq_one_letter_code
_entity_poly.pdbx_strand_id
1 'polypeptide(L)'
;MKQQGAQLKSALAVRGPPIQCRRTSQGAIKRVPMVVTANVVEDTVNAGLKFFDEGKYSDALKKFDAAEELKPTDIEMQAVTFNRACVYVKLGNFKSASADLKKAVNDYDLRYQTVLKDDDLEPLRQSPLFEDLVSELKGISAVDTDESQVRMRAELKSPFRFIRLSLAGGLAVGATVGLLITIPQLILALQGGEGAPRLSETAKNLGINLGGLLVLGTLVYRDLKQRDKEEDTMRRFEELGKLQVKKQNGKEPIPLNRFRFMSRPILVAGSEKHVKRTLKSAAAFKQDLIERGVIIVGIVIEEKKDSPKIDLGFGKQGPAGKPSGETVAPLLTDAGTAKDRFMLDAVNLPQWEGWLKRQTEEAGVELAKGVYLSIGLDGSVRASGKGAPTWDNLVRDLEPVDSWRSKFTQT
;
A
#
# COMPACT_ATOMS: atom_id res chain seq x y z
N MET A 1 -35.54 -57.43 -30.99
CA MET A 1 -36.31 -56.17 -30.84
C MET A 1 -35.32 -55.02 -30.84
N LYS A 2 -35.11 -54.39 -32.01
CA LYS A 2 -35.38 -52.97 -32.33
C LYS A 2 -34.63 -51.97 -31.42
N GLN A 3 -33.50 -51.37 -31.83
CA GLN A 3 -33.36 -50.11 -32.62
C GLN A 3 -34.02 -48.91 -31.91
N GLN A 4 -33.42 -47.74 -31.66
CA GLN A 4 -32.35 -46.91 -32.26
C GLN A 4 -31.69 -46.06 -31.13
N GLY A 5 -30.39 -45.74 -31.11
CA GLY A 5 -29.70 -44.68 -31.86
C GLY A 5 -29.84 -43.30 -31.15
N ALA A 6 -28.90 -42.35 -31.07
CA ALA A 6 -27.44 -42.20 -31.22
C ALA A 6 -27.14 -40.68 -31.02
N GLN A 7 -25.91 -40.31 -30.63
CA GLN A 7 -25.28 -38.95 -30.80
C GLN A 7 -25.73 -37.81 -29.85
N LEU A 8 -24.94 -36.79 -29.42
CA LEU A 8 -23.53 -36.38 -29.58
C LEU A 8 -23.19 -35.27 -28.52
N LYS A 9 -21.93 -35.25 -28.05
CA LYS A 9 -21.01 -34.10 -27.73
C LYS A 9 -21.38 -32.91 -26.79
N SER A 10 -20.56 -32.79 -25.74
CA SER A 10 -19.82 -31.61 -25.20
C SER A 10 -20.50 -30.25 -24.92
N ALA A 11 -20.50 -29.82 -23.64
CA ALA A 11 -20.40 -28.42 -23.18
C ALA A 11 -20.16 -28.42 -21.65
N LEU A 12 -18.98 -28.06 -21.14
CA LEU A 12 -18.51 -26.72 -20.76
C LEU A 12 -19.29 -26.08 -19.59
N ALA A 13 -18.58 -26.07 -18.45
CA ALA A 13 -18.63 -25.21 -17.26
C ALA A 13 -19.84 -24.27 -17.04
N VAL A 14 -20.51 -24.55 -15.93
CA VAL A 14 -21.54 -23.74 -15.26
C VAL A 14 -20.88 -22.77 -14.27
N ARG A 15 -21.31 -21.50 -14.32
CA ARG A 15 -21.44 -20.48 -13.23
C ARG A 15 -21.22 -19.09 -13.87
N GLY A 16 -22.10 -18.11 -13.87
CA GLY A 16 -23.51 -17.89 -13.51
C GLY A 16 -23.88 -16.52 -14.15
N PRO A 17 -25.15 -16.20 -14.43
CA PRO A 17 -25.50 -15.07 -15.28
C PRO A 17 -25.37 -13.71 -14.55
N PRO A 18 -25.03 -12.63 -15.29
CA PRO A 18 -25.03 -11.28 -14.76
C PRO A 18 -26.47 -10.75 -14.62
N ILE A 19 -26.63 -9.87 -13.64
CA ILE A 19 -27.89 -9.24 -13.21
C ILE A 19 -28.53 -8.51 -14.40
N GLN A 20 -29.65 -9.04 -14.90
CA GLN A 20 -30.57 -8.35 -15.80
C GLN A 20 -31.75 -7.77 -14.99
N CYS A 21 -31.94 -6.46 -15.10
CA CYS A 21 -33.09 -5.76 -14.54
C CYS A 21 -34.33 -6.00 -15.43
N ARG A 22 -35.32 -6.72 -14.92
CA ARG A 22 -36.58 -7.07 -15.62
C ARG A 22 -37.66 -6.03 -15.34
N ARG A 23 -38.28 -5.48 -16.39
CA ARG A 23 -39.58 -4.76 -16.32
C ARG A 23 -40.73 -5.70 -16.66
N THR A 24 -41.76 -5.72 -15.82
CA THR A 24 -43.19 -6.05 -16.09
C THR A 24 -43.96 -5.54 -14.86
N SER A 25 -45.16 -4.97 -14.88
CA SER A 25 -46.29 -4.98 -15.81
C SER A 25 -47.25 -3.80 -15.51
N GLN A 26 -48.21 -3.61 -16.42
CA GLN A 26 -49.23 -2.56 -16.49
C GLN A 26 -50.16 -2.46 -15.27
N GLY A 27 -50.50 -1.21 -14.91
CA GLY A 27 -51.62 -0.83 -14.04
C GLY A 27 -51.88 0.67 -14.22
N ALA A 28 -53.05 1.01 -14.78
CA ALA A 28 -53.42 2.38 -15.10
C ALA A 28 -53.60 3.22 -13.83
N ILE A 29 -52.66 4.13 -13.58
CA ILE A 29 -52.79 5.21 -12.61
C ILE A 29 -52.36 6.48 -13.35
N LYS A 30 -53.23 7.50 -13.40
CA LYS A 30 -52.93 8.84 -13.94
C LYS A 30 -51.59 9.31 -13.39
N ARG A 31 -50.55 9.34 -14.23
CA ARG A 31 -49.29 10.00 -13.91
C ARG A 31 -49.18 11.25 -14.76
N VAL A 32 -49.06 12.36 -14.06
CA VAL A 32 -48.48 13.64 -14.48
C VAL A 32 -47.39 13.39 -15.52
N PRO A 33 -47.27 14.19 -16.60
CA PRO A 33 -46.22 13.98 -17.60
C PRO A 33 -44.86 14.00 -16.90
N MET A 34 -44.30 12.80 -16.72
CA MET A 34 -42.92 12.61 -16.35
C MET A 34 -42.14 13.05 -17.57
N VAL A 35 -41.47 14.19 -17.46
CA VAL A 35 -40.51 14.65 -18.45
C VAL A 35 -39.42 13.56 -18.49
N VAL A 36 -39.56 12.61 -19.41
CA VAL A 36 -38.49 11.69 -19.78
C VAL A 36 -37.54 12.52 -20.63
N THR A 37 -36.62 13.24 -19.99
CA THR A 37 -35.41 13.65 -20.69
C THR A 37 -34.61 12.37 -20.92
N ALA A 38 -34.65 11.83 -22.14
CA ALA A 38 -33.64 10.88 -22.55
C ALA A 38 -32.27 11.54 -22.41
N ASN A 39 -31.37 10.98 -21.60
CA ASN A 39 -30.00 11.47 -21.52
C ASN A 39 -29.28 11.05 -22.79
N VAL A 40 -29.36 11.90 -23.82
CA VAL A 40 -28.80 11.66 -25.16
C VAL A 40 -27.30 11.34 -25.08
N VAL A 41 -26.58 11.96 -24.13
CA VAL A 41 -25.17 11.69 -23.84
C VAL A 41 -24.98 10.24 -23.36
N GLU A 42 -25.71 9.83 -22.31
CA GLU A 42 -25.65 8.49 -21.74
C GLU A 42 -25.97 7.42 -22.78
N ASP A 43 -27.03 7.62 -23.58
CA ASP A 43 -27.39 6.72 -24.68
C ASP A 43 -26.28 6.61 -25.74
N THR A 44 -25.60 7.72 -26.03
CA THR A 44 -24.50 7.77 -26.99
C THR A 44 -23.24 7.07 -26.45
N VAL A 45 -22.93 7.26 -25.16
CA VAL A 45 -21.83 6.57 -24.45
C VAL A 45 -22.08 5.06 -24.42
N ASN A 46 -23.30 4.63 -24.08
CA ASN A 46 -23.70 3.23 -24.06
C ASN A 46 -23.62 2.59 -25.46
N ALA A 47 -23.98 3.35 -26.51
CA ALA A 47 -23.79 2.89 -27.89
C ALA A 47 -22.29 2.72 -28.24
N GLY A 48 -21.43 3.61 -27.75
CA GLY A 48 -19.98 3.50 -27.90
C GLY A 48 -19.41 2.26 -27.22
N LEU A 49 -19.82 1.99 -25.97
CA LEU A 49 -19.42 0.79 -25.23
C LEU A 49 -19.83 -0.50 -25.94
N LYS A 50 -21.02 -0.55 -26.53
CA LYS A 50 -21.44 -1.70 -27.33
C LYS A 50 -20.51 -1.94 -28.53
N PHE A 51 -20.10 -0.90 -29.24
CA PHE A 51 -19.13 -1.04 -30.33
C PHE A 51 -17.75 -1.47 -29.84
N PHE A 52 -17.35 -1.01 -28.64
CA PHE A 52 -16.11 -1.40 -28.00
C PHE A 52 -16.09 -2.90 -27.67
N ASP A 53 -17.16 -3.43 -27.07
CA ASP A 53 -17.34 -4.86 -26.77
C ASP A 53 -17.35 -5.73 -28.04
N GLU A 54 -17.87 -5.20 -29.15
CA GLU A 54 -17.84 -5.83 -30.47
C GLU A 54 -16.45 -5.75 -31.15
N GLY A 55 -15.46 -5.10 -30.54
CA GLY A 55 -14.12 -4.90 -31.11
C GLY A 55 -14.07 -3.86 -32.24
N LYS A 56 -15.15 -3.10 -32.47
CA LYS A 56 -15.25 -2.06 -33.48
C LYS A 56 -14.78 -0.71 -32.92
N TYR A 57 -13.50 -0.66 -32.56
CA TYR A 57 -12.91 0.49 -31.86
C TYR A 57 -13.03 1.82 -32.61
N SER A 58 -12.96 1.82 -33.93
CA SER A 58 -13.15 3.03 -34.75
C SER A 58 -14.57 3.59 -34.66
N ASP A 59 -15.58 2.73 -34.55
CA ASP A 59 -16.98 3.16 -34.45
C ASP A 59 -17.34 3.54 -33.01
N ALA A 60 -16.76 2.85 -32.02
CA ALA A 60 -16.81 3.25 -30.62
C ALA A 60 -16.26 4.67 -30.43
N LEU A 61 -15.11 4.97 -31.07
CA LEU A 61 -14.48 6.28 -30.98
C LEU A 61 -15.41 7.40 -31.48
N LYS A 62 -16.02 7.22 -32.66
CA LYS A 62 -17.00 8.18 -33.21
C LYS A 62 -18.16 8.45 -32.25
N LYS A 63 -18.60 7.44 -31.48
CA LYS A 63 -19.67 7.61 -30.50
C LYS A 63 -19.20 8.43 -29.30
N PHE A 64 -18.00 8.18 -28.79
CA PHE A 64 -17.46 8.98 -27.68
C PHE A 64 -17.14 10.42 -28.09
N ASP A 65 -16.66 10.64 -29.32
CA ASP A 65 -16.46 11.99 -29.86
C ASP A 65 -17.79 12.75 -30.01
N ALA A 66 -18.82 12.07 -30.55
CA ALA A 66 -20.16 12.65 -30.60
C ALA A 66 -20.70 12.95 -29.19
N ALA A 67 -20.39 12.12 -28.18
CA ALA A 67 -20.80 12.36 -26.81
C ALA A 67 -20.12 13.60 -26.19
N GLU A 68 -18.86 13.88 -26.53
CA GLU A 68 -18.17 15.11 -26.07
C GLU A 68 -18.81 16.39 -26.68
N GLU A 69 -19.29 16.33 -27.93
CA GLU A 69 -19.95 17.46 -28.59
C GLU A 69 -21.30 17.83 -27.96
N LEU A 70 -21.95 16.90 -27.26
CA LEU A 70 -23.28 17.07 -26.68
C LEU A 70 -23.32 17.87 -25.37
N LYS A 71 -22.21 18.52 -24.99
CA LYS A 71 -22.04 19.25 -23.71
C LYS A 71 -22.46 18.45 -22.47
N PRO A 72 -21.86 17.26 -22.27
CA PRO A 72 -22.02 16.44 -21.06
C PRO A 72 -21.73 17.20 -19.76
N THR A 73 -22.36 16.73 -18.68
CA THR A 73 -22.01 17.10 -17.30
C THR A 73 -20.61 16.60 -16.93
N ASP A 74 -20.02 17.11 -15.85
CA ASP A 74 -18.67 16.69 -15.41
C ASP A 74 -18.57 15.16 -15.19
N ILE A 75 -19.62 14.55 -14.63
CA ILE A 75 -19.69 13.10 -14.39
C ILE A 75 -19.75 12.33 -15.72
N GLU A 76 -20.53 12.82 -16.69
CA GLU A 76 -20.62 12.21 -18.01
C GLU A 76 -19.32 12.41 -18.81
N MET A 77 -18.69 13.58 -18.69
CA MET A 77 -17.38 13.85 -19.29
C MET A 77 -16.29 12.95 -18.74
N GLN A 78 -16.33 12.66 -17.44
CA GLN A 78 -15.44 11.69 -16.81
C GLN A 78 -15.57 10.32 -17.52
N ALA A 79 -16.80 9.84 -17.74
CA ALA A 79 -17.06 8.58 -18.41
C ALA A 79 -16.66 8.61 -19.90
N VAL A 80 -16.97 9.70 -20.61
CA VAL A 80 -16.62 9.89 -22.03
C VAL A 80 -15.10 9.85 -22.23
N THR A 81 -14.37 10.66 -21.48
CA THR A 81 -12.90 10.76 -21.58
C THR A 81 -12.21 9.46 -21.17
N PHE A 82 -12.67 8.80 -20.11
CA PHE A 82 -12.13 7.51 -19.68
C PHE A 82 -12.36 6.41 -20.73
N ASN A 83 -13.60 6.23 -21.19
CA ASN A 83 -13.92 5.19 -22.17
C ASN A 83 -13.22 5.44 -23.52
N ARG A 84 -13.10 6.70 -23.92
CA ARG A 84 -12.36 7.08 -25.11
C ARG A 84 -10.87 6.77 -24.99
N ALA A 85 -10.27 7.01 -23.83
CA ALA A 85 -8.89 6.60 -23.56
C ALA A 85 -8.70 5.09 -23.71
N CYS A 86 -9.59 4.26 -23.16
CA CYS A 86 -9.54 2.80 -23.34
C CYS A 86 -9.57 2.41 -24.82
N VAL A 87 -10.42 3.06 -25.64
CA VAL A 87 -10.47 2.84 -27.09
C VAL A 87 -9.15 3.22 -27.77
N TYR A 88 -8.57 4.37 -27.41
CA TYR A 88 -7.27 4.79 -27.95
C TYR A 88 -6.14 3.82 -27.62
N VAL A 89 -6.15 3.22 -26.42
CA VAL A 89 -5.18 2.18 -26.05
C VAL A 89 -5.34 0.94 -26.93
N LYS A 90 -6.58 0.48 -27.19
CA LYS A 90 -6.83 -0.65 -28.12
C LYS A 90 -6.41 -0.35 -29.55
N LEU A 91 -6.47 0.91 -29.98
CA LEU A 91 -5.98 1.36 -31.28
C LEU A 91 -4.46 1.59 -31.32
N GLY A 92 -3.75 1.42 -30.20
CA GLY A 92 -2.30 1.66 -30.09
C GLY A 92 -1.91 3.14 -30.05
N ASN A 93 -2.87 4.06 -29.95
CA ASN A 93 -2.62 5.49 -29.87
C ASN A 93 -2.48 5.94 -28.41
N PHE A 94 -1.33 5.63 -27.82
CA PHE A 94 -1.03 5.96 -26.42
C PHE A 94 -0.98 7.46 -26.13
N LYS A 95 -0.61 8.30 -27.12
CA LYS A 95 -0.55 9.75 -26.92
C LYS A 95 -1.94 10.34 -26.66
N SER A 96 -2.92 9.99 -27.49
CA SER A 96 -4.30 10.43 -27.30
C SER A 96 -4.92 9.82 -26.04
N ALA A 97 -4.62 8.55 -25.74
CA ALA A 97 -5.06 7.91 -24.50
C ALA A 97 -4.55 8.66 -23.25
N SER A 98 -3.26 9.01 -23.20
CA SER A 98 -2.69 9.77 -22.09
C SER A 98 -3.32 11.16 -21.96
N ALA A 99 -3.60 11.85 -23.06
CA ALA A 99 -4.26 13.16 -23.03
C ALA A 99 -5.67 13.08 -22.42
N ASP A 100 -6.46 12.08 -22.82
CA ASP A 100 -7.81 11.87 -22.28
C ASP A 100 -7.78 11.42 -20.82
N LEU A 101 -6.87 10.54 -20.42
CA LEU A 101 -6.70 10.14 -19.02
C LEU A 101 -6.29 11.30 -18.14
N LYS A 102 -5.40 12.17 -18.64
CA LYS A 102 -5.00 13.40 -17.94
C LYS A 102 -6.20 14.30 -17.70
N LYS A 103 -7.05 14.48 -18.72
CA LYS A 103 -8.29 15.26 -18.61
C LYS A 103 -9.27 14.61 -17.61
N ALA A 104 -9.48 13.29 -17.71
CA ALA A 104 -10.37 12.54 -16.83
C ALA A 104 -9.96 12.65 -15.36
N VAL A 105 -8.67 12.50 -15.06
CA VAL A 105 -8.15 12.53 -13.68
C VAL A 105 -8.07 13.96 -13.14
N ASN A 106 -7.51 14.90 -13.91
CA ASN A 106 -7.23 16.24 -13.39
C ASN A 106 -8.44 17.16 -13.39
N ASP A 107 -9.29 17.07 -14.42
CA ASP A 107 -10.35 18.04 -14.66
C ASP A 107 -11.72 17.48 -14.22
N TYR A 108 -11.87 16.15 -14.19
CA TYR A 108 -13.13 15.47 -13.85
C TYR A 108 -13.02 14.49 -12.67
N ASP A 109 -11.95 14.57 -11.87
CA ASP A 109 -11.78 13.82 -10.61
C ASP A 109 -11.89 12.29 -10.74
N LEU A 110 -11.46 11.74 -11.89
CA LEU A 110 -11.35 10.28 -12.03
C LEU A 110 -10.28 9.76 -11.07
N ARG A 111 -10.65 8.77 -10.25
CA ARG A 111 -9.69 8.11 -9.35
C ARG A 111 -8.58 7.43 -10.14
N TYR A 112 -7.34 7.81 -9.87
CA TYR A 112 -6.15 7.21 -10.49
C TYR A 112 -6.07 5.67 -10.32
N GLN A 113 -6.59 5.14 -9.19
CA GLN A 113 -6.68 3.70 -8.98
C GLN A 113 -7.50 2.96 -10.05
N THR A 114 -8.49 3.62 -10.66
CA THR A 114 -9.26 3.06 -11.79
C THR A 114 -8.35 2.87 -12.99
N VAL A 115 -7.51 3.86 -13.31
CA VAL A 115 -6.53 3.81 -14.40
C VAL A 115 -5.50 2.69 -14.21
N LEU A 116 -5.12 2.40 -12.96
CA LEU A 116 -4.17 1.34 -12.62
C LEU A 116 -4.76 -0.07 -12.71
N LYS A 117 -6.06 -0.23 -12.41
CA LYS A 117 -6.73 -1.54 -12.32
C LYS A 117 -7.41 -1.98 -13.60
N ASP A 118 -7.70 -1.06 -14.51
CA ASP A 118 -8.44 -1.36 -15.73
C ASP A 118 -7.59 -2.18 -16.72
N ASP A 119 -8.04 -3.37 -17.09
CA ASP A 119 -7.29 -4.28 -17.97
C ASP A 119 -7.06 -3.69 -19.38
N ASP A 120 -7.96 -2.81 -19.85
CA ASP A 120 -7.85 -2.24 -21.19
C ASP A 120 -6.70 -1.25 -21.32
N LEU A 121 -6.26 -0.68 -20.20
CA LEU A 121 -5.15 0.26 -20.13
C LEU A 121 -3.79 -0.43 -19.90
N GLU A 122 -3.73 -1.75 -19.78
CA GLU A 122 -2.49 -2.49 -19.57
C GLU A 122 -1.41 -2.20 -20.63
N PRO A 123 -1.73 -2.14 -21.94
CA PRO A 123 -0.72 -1.80 -22.96
C PRO A 123 -0.13 -0.40 -22.78
N LEU A 124 -0.95 0.56 -22.33
CA LEU A 124 -0.49 1.92 -22.03
C LEU A 124 0.44 1.90 -20.82
N ARG A 125 0.08 1.19 -19.74
CA ARG A 125 0.89 1.08 -18.51
C ARG A 125 2.29 0.50 -18.75
N GLN A 126 2.43 -0.37 -19.75
CA GLN A 126 3.72 -0.94 -20.14
C GLN A 126 4.52 -0.04 -21.10
N SER A 127 3.92 1.05 -21.59
CA SER A 127 4.57 1.99 -22.50
C SER A 127 5.41 3.03 -21.74
N PRO A 128 6.48 3.56 -22.35
CA PRO A 128 7.26 4.65 -21.75
C PRO A 128 6.44 5.93 -21.48
N LEU A 129 5.37 6.15 -22.26
CA LEU A 129 4.49 7.32 -22.14
C LEU A 129 3.64 7.32 -20.86
N PHE A 130 3.56 6.18 -20.17
CA PHE A 130 2.81 6.11 -18.91
C PHE A 130 3.51 6.86 -17.79
N GLU A 131 4.84 6.86 -17.74
CA GLU A 131 5.59 7.61 -16.72
C GLU A 131 5.39 9.11 -16.89
N ASP A 132 5.40 9.59 -18.14
CA ASP A 132 5.13 10.98 -18.48
C ASP A 132 3.71 11.37 -18.04
N LEU A 133 2.70 10.54 -18.34
CA LEU A 133 1.32 10.75 -17.89
C LEU A 133 1.25 10.88 -16.38
N VAL A 134 1.82 9.94 -15.63
CA VAL A 134 1.83 9.92 -14.16
C VAL A 134 2.42 11.20 -13.59
N SER A 135 3.52 11.70 -14.17
CA SER A 135 4.16 12.94 -13.72
C SER A 135 3.27 14.18 -13.89
N GLU A 136 2.32 14.15 -14.82
CA GLU A 136 1.43 15.27 -15.17
C GLU A 136 0.06 15.23 -14.46
N LEU A 137 -0.24 14.17 -13.69
CA LEU A 137 -1.50 14.02 -12.98
C LEU A 137 -1.53 14.83 -11.66
N LYS A 138 -2.41 15.83 -11.61
CA LYS A 138 -2.71 16.69 -10.46
C LYS A 138 -3.54 15.92 -9.42
N GLY A 139 -2.91 14.97 -8.73
CA GLY A 139 -3.63 14.19 -7.72
C GLY A 139 -2.89 12.98 -7.18
N ILE A 140 -1.82 12.54 -7.86
CA ILE A 140 -0.94 11.46 -7.38
C ILE A 140 -0.23 11.85 -6.07
N SER A 141 -0.08 13.14 -5.81
CA SER A 141 0.53 13.69 -4.60
C SER A 141 -0.45 14.00 -3.45
N ALA A 142 -1.77 13.88 -3.63
CA ALA A 142 -2.75 14.37 -2.64
C ALA A 142 -3.76 13.34 -2.10
N VAL A 143 -3.94 12.18 -2.74
CA VAL A 143 -4.95 11.17 -2.30
C VAL A 143 -4.34 9.83 -1.87
N ASP A 144 -3.01 9.68 -1.94
CA ASP A 144 -2.30 8.46 -1.52
C ASP A 144 -1.01 8.82 -0.78
N THR A 145 -1.09 9.73 0.21
CA THR A 145 0.06 10.04 1.06
C THR A 145 0.55 8.75 1.71
N ASP A 146 1.86 8.56 1.79
CA ASP A 146 2.46 7.44 2.53
C ASP A 146 1.81 7.29 3.90
N GLU A 147 1.43 8.40 4.53
CA GLU A 147 0.74 8.44 5.83
C GLU A 147 -0.63 7.76 5.80
N SER A 148 -1.44 7.95 4.76
CA SER A 148 -2.75 7.29 4.65
C SER A 148 -2.58 5.78 4.43
N GLN A 149 -1.61 5.34 3.60
CA GLN A 149 -1.29 3.92 3.44
C GLN A 149 -0.71 3.28 4.70
N VAL A 150 0.20 3.98 5.38
CA VAL A 150 0.80 3.56 6.65
C VAL A 150 -0.29 3.42 7.72
N ARG A 151 -1.21 4.38 7.80
CA ARG A 151 -2.36 4.35 8.70
C ARG A 151 -3.32 3.21 8.36
N MET A 152 -3.71 3.04 7.10
CA MET A 152 -4.60 1.96 6.67
C MET A 152 -4.00 0.59 6.97
N ARG A 153 -2.70 0.40 6.73
CA ARG A 153 -2.01 -0.86 7.07
C ARG A 153 -1.87 -1.06 8.58
N ALA A 154 -1.60 -0.01 9.35
CA ALA A 154 -1.59 -0.07 10.81
C ALA A 154 -2.98 -0.44 11.36
N GLU A 155 -4.05 0.09 10.76
CA GLU A 155 -5.43 -0.24 11.11
C GLU A 155 -5.76 -1.72 10.83
N LEU A 156 -5.25 -2.31 9.74
CA LEU A 156 -5.42 -3.75 9.46
C LEU A 156 -4.83 -4.67 10.55
N LYS A 157 -3.76 -4.25 11.24
CA LYS A 157 -3.16 -5.05 12.34
C LYS A 157 -4.00 -5.06 13.62
N SER A 158 -4.90 -4.09 13.79
CA SER A 158 -5.75 -3.97 14.98
C SER A 158 -7.23 -3.97 14.59
N PRO A 159 -7.75 -5.12 14.11
CA PRO A 159 -9.15 -5.21 13.73
C PRO A 159 -10.02 -4.76 14.92
N PHE A 160 -11.01 -3.91 14.64
CA PHE A 160 -11.96 -3.33 15.60
C PHE A 160 -11.46 -2.20 16.52
N ARG A 161 -10.23 -1.68 16.36
CA ARG A 161 -9.78 -0.48 17.11
C ARG A 161 -10.76 0.69 16.98
N PHE A 162 -11.21 0.96 15.75
CA PHE A 162 -12.21 1.98 15.47
C PHE A 162 -13.47 1.81 16.33
N ILE A 163 -14.05 0.60 16.34
CA ILE A 163 -15.27 0.29 17.11
C ILE A 163 -15.05 0.53 18.60
N ARG A 164 -13.94 0.06 19.15
CA ARG A 164 -13.61 0.23 20.57
C ARG A 164 -13.44 1.70 20.96
N LEU A 165 -12.76 2.50 20.14
CA LEU A 165 -12.59 3.92 20.41
C LEU A 165 -13.90 4.70 20.28
N SER A 166 -14.72 4.38 19.27
CA SER A 166 -16.05 4.98 19.11
C SER A 166 -16.97 4.63 20.28
N LEU A 167 -16.97 3.37 20.72
CA LEU A 167 -17.75 2.92 21.88
C LEU A 167 -17.26 3.60 23.17
N ALA A 168 -15.94 3.63 23.40
CA ALA A 168 -15.36 4.29 24.57
C ALA A 168 -15.65 5.79 24.59
N GLY A 169 -15.61 6.46 23.43
CA GLY A 169 -15.99 7.86 23.27
C GLY A 169 -17.45 8.10 23.61
N GLY A 170 -18.37 7.27 23.08
CA GLY A 170 -19.79 7.35 23.40
C GLY A 170 -20.08 7.17 24.90
N LEU A 171 -19.45 6.17 25.53
CA LEU A 171 -19.57 5.95 26.98
C LEU A 171 -19.00 7.11 27.79
N ALA A 172 -17.88 7.70 27.35
CA ALA A 172 -17.29 8.85 28.02
C ALA A 172 -18.19 10.09 27.94
N VAL A 173 -18.81 10.34 26.79
CA VAL A 173 -19.82 11.41 26.65
C VAL A 173 -21.00 11.15 27.59
N GLY A 174 -21.52 9.92 27.64
CA GLY A 174 -22.59 9.54 28.56
C GLY A 174 -22.24 9.77 30.03
N ALA A 175 -21.06 9.32 30.47
CA ALA A 175 -20.58 9.55 31.82
C ALA A 175 -20.38 11.04 32.13
N THR A 176 -19.91 11.83 31.17
CA THR A 176 -19.75 13.28 31.30
C THR A 176 -21.11 13.98 31.49
N VAL A 177 -22.10 13.63 30.67
CA VAL A 177 -23.48 14.13 30.84
C VAL A 177 -24.06 13.71 32.18
N GLY A 178 -23.80 12.47 32.61
CA GLY A 178 -24.19 11.98 33.94
C GLY A 178 -23.56 12.79 35.08
N LEU A 179 -22.30 13.21 34.96
CA LEU A 179 -21.64 14.09 35.93
C LEU A 179 -22.26 15.49 35.97
N LEU A 180 -22.61 16.05 34.81
CA LEU A 180 -23.27 17.36 34.75
C LEU A 180 -24.60 17.40 35.50
N ILE A 181 -25.33 16.26 35.55
CA ILE A 181 -26.58 16.14 36.29
C ILE A 181 -26.32 15.81 37.77
N THR A 182 -25.39 14.89 38.06
CA THR A 182 -25.16 14.39 39.43
C THR A 182 -24.42 15.37 40.33
N ILE A 183 -23.56 16.24 39.78
CA ILE A 183 -22.83 17.25 40.57
C ILE A 183 -23.80 18.26 41.23
N PRO A 184 -24.72 18.92 40.49
CA PRO A 184 -25.73 19.79 41.11
C PRO A 184 -26.63 19.05 42.11
N GLN A 185 -27.05 17.82 41.79
CA GLN A 185 -27.85 16.99 42.69
C GLN A 185 -27.12 16.67 43.99
N LEU A 186 -25.80 16.49 43.95
CA LEU A 186 -24.99 16.24 45.14
C LEU A 186 -24.94 17.48 46.04
N ILE A 187 -24.81 18.66 45.44
CA ILE A 187 -24.85 19.93 46.19
C ILE A 187 -26.19 20.10 46.91
N LEU A 188 -27.31 19.85 46.21
CA LEU A 188 -28.65 19.89 46.82
C LEU A 188 -28.83 18.82 47.91
N ALA A 189 -28.31 17.61 47.71
CA ALA A 189 -28.35 16.54 48.71
C ALA A 189 -27.53 16.89 49.98
N LEU A 190 -26.43 17.64 49.84
CA LEU A 190 -25.62 18.12 50.95
C LEU A 190 -26.27 19.29 51.70
N GLN A 191 -26.98 20.17 50.99
CA GLN A 191 -27.72 21.29 51.58
C GLN A 191 -28.95 20.82 52.36
N GLY A 192 -29.53 19.66 51.99
CA GLY A 192 -30.73 19.13 52.61
C GLY A 192 -31.98 19.94 52.28
N GLY A 193 -33.14 19.51 52.80
CA GLY A 193 -34.44 20.16 52.57
C GLY A 193 -35.50 19.23 52.00
N GLU A 194 -36.74 19.74 51.94
CA GLU A 194 -37.88 18.98 51.41
C GLU A 194 -37.70 18.77 49.89
N GLY A 195 -37.67 17.51 49.46
CA GLY A 195 -37.39 17.13 48.07
C GLY A 195 -35.90 16.92 47.71
N ALA A 196 -34.98 17.01 48.66
CA ALA A 196 -33.55 16.77 48.40
C ALA A 196 -33.26 15.29 48.04
N PRO A 197 -32.40 15.01 47.04
CA PRO A 197 -32.01 13.65 46.68
C PRO A 197 -31.25 12.93 47.81
N ARG A 198 -31.29 11.59 47.82
CA ARG A 198 -30.55 10.78 48.82
C ARG A 198 -29.04 10.89 48.60
N LEU A 199 -28.32 11.38 49.61
CA LEU A 199 -26.87 11.60 49.55
C LEU A 199 -26.06 10.35 49.16
N SER A 200 -26.38 9.18 49.72
CA SER A 200 -25.66 7.93 49.44
C SER A 200 -25.83 7.46 47.99
N GLU A 201 -27.05 7.58 47.44
CA GLU A 201 -27.35 7.22 46.05
C GLU A 201 -26.67 8.19 45.08
N THR A 202 -26.74 9.49 45.34
CA THR A 202 -26.08 10.51 44.50
C THR A 202 -24.56 10.39 44.53
N ALA A 203 -23.97 10.15 45.71
CA ALA A 203 -22.53 9.94 45.85
C ALA A 203 -22.07 8.66 45.13
N LYS A 204 -22.86 7.57 45.18
CA LYS A 204 -22.59 6.35 44.43
C LYS A 204 -22.63 6.59 42.92
N ASN A 205 -23.63 7.32 42.42
CA ASN A 205 -23.74 7.65 40.99
C ASN A 205 -22.59 8.53 40.50
N LEU A 206 -22.15 9.50 41.30
CA LEU A 206 -20.95 10.30 41.03
C LEU A 206 -19.72 9.39 40.94
N GLY A 207 -19.54 8.50 41.91
CA GLY A 207 -18.43 7.56 41.96
C GLY A 207 -18.38 6.63 40.75
N ILE A 208 -19.53 6.12 40.29
CA ILE A 208 -19.63 5.28 39.09
C ILE A 208 -19.20 6.06 37.84
N ASN A 209 -19.69 7.29 37.63
CA ASN A 209 -19.33 8.08 36.46
C ASN A 209 -17.84 8.49 36.47
N LEU A 210 -17.32 8.93 37.62
CA LEU A 210 -15.89 9.28 37.76
C LEU A 210 -14.98 8.07 37.55
N GLY A 211 -15.31 6.93 38.18
CA GLY A 211 -14.58 5.68 38.01
C GLY A 211 -14.64 5.19 36.56
N GLY A 212 -15.81 5.28 35.92
CA GLY A 212 -16.00 4.95 34.51
C GLY A 212 -15.11 5.80 33.59
N LEU A 213 -15.08 7.13 33.78
CA LEU A 213 -14.21 8.02 33.01
C LEU A 213 -12.72 7.70 33.21
N LEU A 214 -12.31 7.37 34.42
CA LEU A 214 -10.91 7.01 34.70
C LEU A 214 -10.49 5.71 34.00
N VAL A 215 -11.36 4.69 34.03
CA VAL A 215 -11.12 3.42 33.33
C VAL A 215 -11.11 3.63 31.82
N LEU A 216 -12.12 4.32 31.27
CA LEU A 216 -12.21 4.60 29.84
C LEU A 216 -11.03 5.44 29.35
N GLY A 217 -10.65 6.48 30.09
CA GLY A 217 -9.50 7.31 29.78
C GLY A 217 -8.20 6.51 29.75
N THR A 218 -8.01 5.59 30.70
CA THR A 218 -6.85 4.68 30.71
C THR A 218 -6.84 3.74 29.51
N LEU A 219 -7.99 3.17 29.14
CA LEU A 219 -8.11 2.28 27.97
C LEU A 219 -7.83 3.02 26.66
N VAL A 220 -8.42 4.21 26.48
CA VAL A 220 -8.19 5.06 25.30
C VAL A 220 -6.73 5.48 25.21
N TYR A 221 -6.13 5.94 26.31
CA TYR A 221 -4.71 6.30 26.34
C TYR A 221 -3.80 5.14 25.91
N ARG A 222 -4.06 3.93 26.42
CA ARG A 222 -3.28 2.74 26.05
C ARG A 222 -3.45 2.40 24.56
N ASP A 223 -4.65 2.52 24.02
CA ASP A 223 -4.94 2.20 22.62
C ASP A 223 -4.35 3.24 21.65
N LEU A 224 -4.42 4.54 21.99
CA LEU A 224 -3.74 5.60 21.23
C LEU A 224 -2.22 5.40 21.24
N LYS A 225 -1.64 5.08 22.39
CA LYS A 225 -0.20 4.79 22.50
C LYS A 225 0.21 3.54 21.71
N GLN A 226 -0.68 2.57 21.55
CA GLN A 226 -0.44 1.41 20.68
C GLN A 226 -0.53 1.78 19.20
N ARG A 227 -1.50 2.61 18.82
CA ARG A 227 -1.66 3.13 17.46
C ARG A 227 -0.39 3.83 16.99
N ASP A 228 0.14 4.76 17.78
CA ASP A 228 1.30 5.55 17.37
C ASP A 228 2.53 4.63 17.14
N LYS A 229 2.74 3.62 18.00
CA LYS A 229 3.81 2.61 17.82
C LYS A 229 3.63 1.75 16.57
N GLU A 230 2.40 1.37 16.26
CA GLU A 230 2.08 0.58 15.07
C GLU A 230 2.29 1.40 13.79
N GLU A 231 1.87 2.66 13.80
CA GLU A 231 2.07 3.60 12.70
C GLU A 231 3.56 3.85 12.45
N ASP A 232 4.35 4.12 13.49
CA ASP A 232 5.81 4.28 13.39
C ASP A 232 6.47 3.03 12.79
N THR A 233 6.04 1.85 13.23
CA THR A 233 6.54 0.58 12.69
C THR A 233 6.21 0.43 11.20
N MET A 234 4.99 0.78 10.80
CA MET A 234 4.57 0.71 9.39
C MET A 234 5.27 1.75 8.53
N ARG A 235 5.49 2.97 9.04
CA ARG A 235 6.25 4.02 8.36
C ARG A 235 7.67 3.54 8.05
N ARG A 236 8.33 2.88 9.00
CA ARG A 236 9.66 2.30 8.80
C ARG A 236 9.69 1.20 7.74
N PHE A 237 8.65 0.37 7.65
CA PHE A 237 8.53 -0.65 6.60
C PHE A 237 8.25 -0.05 5.22
N GLU A 238 7.54 1.08 5.16
CA GLU A 238 7.33 1.80 3.91
C GLU A 238 8.62 2.50 3.44
N GLU A 239 9.35 3.14 4.35
CA GLU A 239 10.67 3.68 4.05
C GLU A 239 11.65 2.61 3.54
N LEU A 240 11.67 1.44 4.18
CA LEU A 240 12.48 0.29 3.73
C LEU A 240 12.11 -0.13 2.30
N GLY A 241 10.82 -0.13 1.97
CA GLY A 241 10.34 -0.46 0.62
C GLY A 241 10.85 0.50 -0.45
N LYS A 242 11.15 1.75 -0.10
CA LYS A 242 11.66 2.77 -1.03
C LYS A 242 13.16 2.67 -1.27
N LEU A 243 13.90 2.01 -0.37
CA LEU A 243 15.34 1.86 -0.52
C LEU A 243 15.66 1.07 -1.80
N GLN A 244 16.64 1.57 -2.53
CA GLN A 244 16.99 1.04 -3.84
C GLN A 244 18.01 -0.09 -3.73
N VAL A 245 17.81 -1.11 -4.56
CA VAL A 245 18.69 -2.25 -4.73
C VAL A 245 19.00 -2.45 -6.21
N LYS A 246 20.15 -3.04 -6.53
CA LYS A 246 20.53 -3.43 -7.89
C LYS A 246 20.84 -4.92 -7.94
N LYS A 247 20.48 -5.58 -9.04
CA LYS A 247 20.93 -6.95 -9.32
C LYS A 247 22.43 -6.93 -9.62
N GLN A 248 23.15 -8.01 -9.31
CA GLN A 248 24.55 -8.14 -9.73
C GLN A 248 24.62 -8.04 -11.28
N ASN A 249 25.33 -7.04 -11.79
CA ASN A 249 25.42 -6.64 -13.21
C ASN A 249 24.18 -5.94 -13.81
N GLY A 250 23.18 -5.60 -13.01
CA GLY A 250 22.06 -4.76 -13.42
C GLY A 250 22.46 -3.28 -13.48
N LYS A 251 22.04 -2.57 -14.54
CA LYS A 251 22.32 -1.14 -14.70
C LYS A 251 21.35 -0.24 -13.94
N GLU A 252 20.12 -0.70 -13.73
CA GLU A 252 19.06 0.13 -13.17
C GLU A 252 18.75 -0.23 -11.70
N PRO A 253 18.76 0.75 -10.80
CA PRO A 253 18.26 0.59 -9.44
C PRO A 253 16.75 0.30 -9.43
N ILE A 254 16.33 -0.62 -8.58
CA ILE A 254 14.94 -1.02 -8.39
C ILE A 254 14.59 -0.82 -6.91
N PRO A 255 13.45 -0.20 -6.55
CA PRO A 255 13.06 -0.09 -5.16
C PRO A 255 12.68 -1.46 -4.57
N LEU A 256 13.00 -1.67 -3.30
CA LEU A 256 12.79 -2.96 -2.62
C LEU A 256 11.32 -3.38 -2.58
N ASN A 257 10.38 -2.43 -2.59
CA ASN A 257 8.94 -2.69 -2.62
C ASN A 257 8.49 -3.48 -3.86
N ARG A 258 9.23 -3.43 -4.99
CA ARG A 258 8.93 -4.24 -6.17
C ARG A 258 9.13 -5.72 -5.93
N PHE A 259 9.84 -6.13 -4.88
CA PHE A 259 10.04 -7.53 -4.53
C PHE A 259 8.98 -8.05 -3.54
N ARG A 260 8.08 -7.17 -3.03
CA ARG A 260 6.98 -7.59 -2.15
C ARG A 260 6.10 -8.61 -2.87
N PHE A 261 5.60 -9.57 -2.09
CA PHE A 261 4.80 -10.73 -2.52
C PHE A 261 5.50 -11.71 -3.47
N MET A 262 6.68 -11.38 -4.00
CA MET A 262 7.46 -12.26 -4.88
C MET A 262 8.68 -12.85 -4.18
N SER A 263 9.28 -12.12 -3.25
CA SER A 263 10.52 -12.53 -2.59
C SER A 263 10.59 -12.05 -1.15
N ARG A 264 11.39 -12.75 -0.35
CA ARG A 264 11.67 -12.49 1.06
C ARG A 264 13.08 -11.92 1.19
N PRO A 265 13.24 -10.61 1.36
CA PRO A 265 14.56 -10.02 1.51
C PRO A 265 15.20 -10.39 2.85
N ILE A 266 16.47 -10.80 2.81
CA ILE A 266 17.35 -10.89 3.98
C ILE A 266 18.41 -9.82 3.83
N LEU A 267 18.36 -8.81 4.68
CA LEU A 267 19.38 -7.78 4.76
C LEU A 267 20.53 -8.29 5.61
N VAL A 268 21.76 -8.12 5.12
CA VAL A 268 22.99 -8.40 5.87
C VAL A 268 23.82 -7.13 5.87
N ALA A 269 23.99 -6.53 7.04
CA ALA A 269 24.68 -5.26 7.17
C ALA A 269 25.89 -5.36 8.12
N GLY A 270 27.01 -4.71 7.77
CA GLY A 270 28.20 -4.68 8.61
C GLY A 270 29.47 -4.39 7.82
N SER A 271 30.63 -4.70 8.39
CA SER A 271 31.91 -4.55 7.67
C SER A 271 31.96 -5.40 6.39
N GLU A 272 32.76 -4.99 5.42
CA GLU A 272 32.91 -5.72 4.15
C GLU A 272 33.26 -7.20 4.35
N LYS A 273 34.18 -7.48 5.30
CA LYS A 273 34.57 -8.84 5.68
C LYS A 273 33.39 -9.65 6.22
N HIS A 274 32.54 -9.02 7.04
CA HIS A 274 31.34 -9.65 7.58
C HIS A 274 30.36 -10.00 6.46
N VAL A 275 30.01 -9.04 5.62
CA VAL A 275 29.06 -9.24 4.51
C VAL A 275 29.56 -10.35 3.57
N LYS A 276 30.83 -10.29 3.13
CA LYS A 276 31.41 -11.33 2.26
C LYS A 276 31.40 -12.72 2.90
N ARG A 277 31.73 -12.83 4.19
CA ARG A 277 31.70 -14.10 4.93
C ARG A 277 30.27 -14.67 5.01
N THR A 278 29.30 -13.83 5.31
CA THR A 278 27.89 -14.22 5.44
C THR A 278 27.29 -14.63 4.08
N LEU A 279 27.59 -13.89 3.01
CA LEU A 279 27.17 -14.26 1.66
C LEU A 279 27.79 -15.60 1.21
N LYS A 280 29.07 -15.84 1.56
CA LYS A 280 29.73 -17.11 1.27
C LYS A 280 29.09 -18.28 2.03
N SER A 281 28.68 -18.10 3.29
CA SER A 281 28.01 -19.16 4.05
C SER A 281 26.59 -19.44 3.54
N ALA A 282 25.91 -18.45 2.96
CA ALA A 282 24.60 -18.65 2.34
C ALA A 282 24.64 -19.58 1.12
N ALA A 283 25.78 -19.67 0.42
CA ALA A 283 25.92 -20.47 -0.80
C ALA A 283 25.62 -21.96 -0.59
N ALA A 284 25.87 -22.50 0.62
CA ALA A 284 25.55 -23.88 0.97
C ALA A 284 24.04 -24.17 0.98
N PHE A 285 23.21 -23.16 1.19
CA PHE A 285 21.75 -23.25 1.28
C PHE A 285 21.04 -22.69 0.03
N LYS A 286 21.78 -22.47 -1.07
CA LYS A 286 21.30 -21.74 -2.24
C LYS A 286 19.97 -22.29 -2.80
N GLN A 287 19.83 -23.60 -2.94
CA GLN A 287 18.61 -24.21 -3.47
C GLN A 287 17.42 -23.99 -2.54
N ASP A 288 17.57 -24.31 -1.25
CA ASP A 288 16.52 -24.14 -0.25
C ASP A 288 16.06 -22.69 -0.12
N LEU A 289 17.00 -21.73 -0.19
CA LEU A 289 16.70 -20.31 -0.14
C LEU A 289 15.91 -19.86 -1.38
N ILE A 290 16.28 -20.34 -2.57
CA ILE A 290 15.58 -20.02 -3.83
C ILE A 290 14.15 -20.58 -3.82
N GLU A 291 13.95 -21.83 -3.40
CA GLU A 291 12.61 -22.45 -3.31
C GLU A 291 11.67 -21.71 -2.34
N ARG A 292 12.25 -20.99 -1.37
CA ARG A 292 11.55 -20.18 -0.37
C ARG A 292 11.44 -18.71 -0.77
N GLY A 293 11.88 -18.37 -1.98
CA GLY A 293 11.81 -17.03 -2.55
C GLY A 293 12.71 -16.03 -1.85
N VAL A 294 13.81 -16.47 -1.24
CA VAL A 294 14.72 -15.58 -0.52
C VAL A 294 15.62 -14.83 -1.48
N ILE A 295 15.79 -13.53 -1.23
CA ILE A 295 16.81 -12.69 -1.84
C ILE A 295 17.69 -12.09 -0.75
N ILE A 296 19.00 -12.02 -0.95
CA ILE A 296 19.94 -11.50 0.05
C ILE A 296 20.45 -10.13 -0.42
N VAL A 297 20.36 -9.12 0.45
CA VAL A 297 20.85 -7.77 0.20
C VAL A 297 22.06 -7.50 1.09
N GLY A 298 23.23 -7.35 0.48
CA GLY A 298 24.47 -7.01 1.18
C GLY A 298 24.62 -5.50 1.36
N ILE A 299 24.83 -5.06 2.60
CA ILE A 299 24.98 -3.64 2.96
C ILE A 299 26.32 -3.46 3.68
N VAL A 300 27.31 -2.95 2.97
CA VAL A 300 28.63 -2.66 3.55
C VAL A 300 28.56 -1.31 4.25
N ILE A 301 28.87 -1.31 5.54
CA ILE A 301 28.94 -0.11 6.36
C ILE A 301 30.41 0.19 6.59
N GLU A 302 30.87 1.35 6.14
CA GLU A 302 32.23 1.79 6.37
C GLU A 302 32.38 2.22 7.83
N GLU A 303 33.33 1.61 8.54
CA GLU A 303 33.76 2.16 9.83
C GLU A 303 34.44 3.49 9.55
N LYS A 304 33.88 4.59 10.06
CA LYS A 304 34.64 5.85 10.16
C LYS A 304 35.86 5.55 11.04
N LYS A 305 37.03 5.34 10.42
CA LYS A 305 38.30 5.51 11.13
C LYS A 305 38.25 6.90 11.72
N ASP A 306 38.44 7.02 13.03
CA ASP A 306 38.57 8.30 13.71
C ASP A 306 39.45 9.20 12.84
N SER A 307 38.85 10.27 12.33
CA SER A 307 39.58 11.25 11.54
C SER A 307 40.72 11.76 12.43
N PRO A 308 41.99 11.74 11.98
CA PRO A 308 43.03 12.46 12.70
C PRO A 308 42.56 13.90 12.84
N LYS A 309 42.67 14.47 14.05
CA LYS A 309 42.34 15.88 14.33
C LYS A 309 42.99 16.74 13.25
N ILE A 310 42.18 17.24 12.32
CA ILE A 310 42.62 18.23 11.36
C ILE A 310 42.66 19.54 12.13
N ASP A 311 43.89 19.98 12.39
CA ASP A 311 44.18 21.29 12.95
C ASP A 311 43.64 22.36 11.97
N LEU A 312 42.78 23.24 12.47
CA LEU A 312 42.09 24.26 11.68
C LEU A 312 43.07 25.39 11.33
N GLY A 313 43.84 25.20 10.26
CA GLY A 313 44.54 26.27 9.56
C GLY A 313 43.59 27.01 8.62
N PHE A 314 43.10 28.18 9.04
CA PHE A 314 42.37 29.11 8.18
C PHE A 314 43.26 29.54 6.99
N GLY A 315 42.79 29.37 5.75
CA GLY A 315 43.48 29.98 4.61
C GLY A 315 43.06 29.53 3.21
N LYS A 316 42.12 30.29 2.64
CA LYS A 316 41.87 30.55 1.20
C LYS A 316 41.00 29.56 0.41
N GLN A 317 39.96 30.18 -0.18
CA GLN A 317 38.98 29.63 -1.10
C GLN A 317 39.59 29.24 -2.45
N GLY A 318 39.12 28.11 -3.00
CA GLY A 318 39.28 27.68 -4.39
C GLY A 318 37.97 27.04 -4.88
N PRO A 319 37.70 27.04 -6.20
CA PRO A 319 36.35 27.16 -6.73
C PRO A 319 35.53 25.86 -6.77
N ALA A 320 34.21 26.06 -6.81
CA ALA A 320 33.16 25.05 -6.83
C ALA A 320 33.37 23.93 -7.87
N GLY A 321 33.51 22.70 -7.38
CA GLY A 321 33.48 21.47 -8.15
C GLY A 321 32.07 20.90 -8.26
N LYS A 322 31.68 20.52 -9.48
CA LYS A 322 30.42 19.85 -9.86
C LYS A 322 30.15 18.57 -9.04
N PRO A 323 28.88 18.15 -8.87
CA PRO A 323 28.56 16.91 -8.18
C PRO A 323 28.97 15.71 -9.04
N SER A 324 30.07 15.06 -8.67
CA SER A 324 30.42 13.73 -9.16
C SER A 324 29.48 12.71 -8.53
N GLY A 325 28.65 12.07 -9.36
CA GLY A 325 27.96 10.84 -9.00
C GLY A 325 28.98 9.75 -8.77
N GLU A 326 29.29 9.47 -7.50
CA GLU A 326 30.12 8.34 -7.11
C GLU A 326 29.35 7.03 -7.38
N THR A 327 29.72 6.40 -8.47
CA THR A 327 29.31 5.03 -8.79
C THR A 327 30.25 4.10 -8.03
N VAL A 328 29.82 3.56 -6.90
CA VAL A 328 30.63 2.61 -6.12
C VAL A 328 30.80 1.32 -6.92
N ALA A 329 32.06 0.89 -7.09
CA ALA A 329 32.43 -0.30 -7.83
C ALA A 329 31.73 -1.57 -7.27
N PRO A 330 31.39 -2.57 -8.10
CA PRO A 330 30.79 -3.82 -7.64
C PRO A 330 31.75 -4.57 -6.70
N LEU A 331 31.26 -4.98 -5.52
CA LEU A 331 32.03 -5.68 -4.48
C LEU A 331 32.45 -7.12 -4.81
N LEU A 332 32.08 -7.61 -6.00
CA LEU A 332 32.30 -8.97 -6.48
C LEU A 332 32.84 -8.93 -7.91
N THR A 333 34.10 -8.56 -8.09
CA THR A 333 34.79 -8.63 -9.39
C THR A 333 35.65 -9.87 -9.56
N ASP A 334 35.65 -10.82 -8.62
CA ASP A 334 36.36 -12.08 -8.79
C ASP A 334 35.41 -13.28 -8.73
N ALA A 335 35.26 -13.91 -9.90
CA ALA A 335 34.65 -15.21 -10.19
C ALA A 335 33.14 -15.35 -9.94
N GLY A 336 32.33 -15.25 -11.00
CA GLY A 336 30.93 -15.66 -10.95
C GLY A 336 30.20 -15.56 -12.29
N THR A 337 30.23 -16.65 -13.07
CA THR A 337 29.34 -16.88 -14.23
C THR A 337 27.88 -16.55 -13.91
N ALA A 338 27.18 -15.82 -14.79
CA ALA A 338 25.74 -15.71 -15.08
C ALA A 338 24.61 -16.27 -14.13
N LYS A 339 24.84 -16.54 -12.83
CA LYS A 339 24.04 -17.51 -12.05
C LYS A 339 23.63 -17.07 -10.62
N ASP A 340 23.74 -15.80 -10.26
CA ASP A 340 23.44 -15.31 -8.90
C ASP A 340 22.30 -14.28 -8.85
N ARG A 341 21.13 -14.66 -9.40
CA ARG A 341 19.89 -13.84 -9.37
C ARG A 341 19.30 -13.63 -7.96
N PHE A 342 19.83 -14.30 -6.93
CA PHE A 342 19.32 -14.27 -5.56
C PHE A 342 20.09 -13.30 -4.64
N MET A 343 21.13 -12.64 -5.16
CA MET A 343 21.91 -11.63 -4.43
C MET A 343 21.72 -10.25 -5.07
N LEU A 344 21.49 -9.25 -4.23
CA LEU A 344 21.32 -7.85 -4.63
C LEU A 344 22.31 -6.96 -3.87
N ASP A 345 22.77 -5.91 -4.53
CA ASP A 345 23.59 -4.88 -3.90
C ASP A 345 22.69 -3.70 -3.49
N ALA A 346 22.95 -3.14 -2.33
CA ALA A 346 22.35 -1.88 -1.91
C ALA A 346 22.81 -0.72 -2.82
N VAL A 347 21.88 0.16 -3.18
CA VAL A 347 22.16 1.42 -3.89
C VAL A 347 21.98 2.58 -2.91
N ASN A 348 22.85 3.59 -2.98
CA ASN A 348 22.86 4.72 -2.06
C ASN A 348 23.07 4.29 -0.60
N LEU A 349 24.29 3.83 -0.28
CA LEU A 349 24.68 3.36 1.05
C LEU A 349 24.32 4.34 2.19
N PRO A 350 24.46 5.68 2.04
CA PRO A 350 24.04 6.62 3.08
C PRO A 350 22.56 6.49 3.49
N GLN A 351 21.65 6.24 2.54
CA GLN A 351 20.22 6.05 2.86
C GLN A 351 19.99 4.73 3.61
N TRP A 352 20.65 3.65 3.18
CA TRP A 352 20.60 2.36 3.86
C TRP A 352 21.16 2.43 5.27
N GLU A 353 22.31 3.08 5.45
CA GLU A 353 22.90 3.31 6.76
C GLU A 353 21.99 4.15 7.66
N GLY A 354 21.41 5.23 7.14
CA GLY A 354 20.51 6.09 7.90
C GLY A 354 19.24 5.36 8.35
N TRP A 355 18.71 4.46 7.52
CA TRP A 355 17.59 3.61 7.90
C TRP A 355 17.99 2.57 8.94
N LEU A 356 19.11 1.86 8.72
CA LEU A 356 19.63 0.84 9.64
C LEU A 356 20.02 1.41 11.01
N LYS A 357 20.64 2.59 11.06
CA LYS A 357 21.03 3.27 12.32
C LYS A 357 19.82 3.52 13.18
N ARG A 358 18.73 4.02 12.60
CA ARG A 358 17.45 4.20 13.29
C ARG A 358 16.90 2.88 13.85
N GLN A 359 17.00 1.77 13.09
CA GLN A 359 16.58 0.44 13.60
C GLN A 359 17.45 -0.05 14.76
N THR A 360 18.77 0.16 14.69
CA THR A 360 19.69 -0.39 15.68
C THR A 360 19.83 0.47 16.92
N GLU A 361 19.60 1.78 16.84
CA GLU A 361 19.53 2.69 17.99
C GLU A 361 18.36 2.32 18.91
N GLU A 362 17.19 2.02 18.34
CA GLU A 362 16.04 1.50 19.11
C GLU A 362 16.32 0.15 19.79
N ALA A 363 17.18 -0.67 19.18
CA ALA A 363 17.54 -2.00 19.69
C ALA A 363 18.82 -2.02 20.55
N GLY A 364 19.55 -0.91 20.66
CA GLY A 364 20.85 -0.84 21.35
C GLY A 364 21.94 -1.71 20.73
N VAL A 365 22.02 -1.80 19.40
CA VAL A 365 22.99 -2.63 18.67
C VAL A 365 23.96 -1.78 17.85
N GLU A 366 25.25 -2.13 17.86
CA GLU A 366 26.24 -1.51 16.98
C GLU A 366 26.26 -2.19 15.60
N LEU A 367 25.97 -1.43 14.55
CA LEU A 367 25.95 -1.89 13.15
C LEU A 367 27.30 -2.47 12.67
N ALA A 368 28.41 -1.91 13.14
CA ALA A 368 29.76 -2.36 12.77
C ALA A 368 30.03 -3.83 13.15
N LYS A 369 29.38 -4.33 14.21
CA LYS A 369 29.50 -5.72 14.69
C LYS A 369 28.74 -6.73 13.82
N GLY A 370 28.04 -6.26 12.78
CA GLY A 370 27.25 -7.08 11.88
C GLY A 370 25.84 -7.32 12.41
N VAL A 371 24.85 -7.20 11.55
CA VAL A 371 23.44 -7.48 11.84
C VAL A 371 22.77 -8.09 10.63
N TYR A 372 21.69 -8.83 10.87
CA TYR A 372 20.80 -9.29 9.81
C TYR A 372 19.34 -8.98 10.12
N LEU A 373 18.55 -8.87 9.05
CA LEU A 373 17.11 -8.68 9.11
C LEU A 373 16.44 -9.56 8.06
N SER A 374 15.51 -10.42 8.48
CA SER A 374 14.67 -11.23 7.59
C SER A 374 13.31 -10.57 7.43
N ILE A 375 12.92 -10.33 6.19
CA ILE A 375 11.66 -9.68 5.81
C ILE A 375 10.73 -10.70 5.14
N GLY A 376 9.44 -10.66 5.51
CA GLY A 376 8.39 -11.49 4.93
C GLY A 376 7.97 -11.02 3.53
N LEU A 377 7.15 -11.83 2.85
CA LEU A 377 6.58 -11.49 1.53
C LEU A 377 5.72 -10.21 1.59
N ASP A 378 5.04 -10.01 2.71
CA ASP A 378 4.21 -8.84 3.04
C ASP A 378 5.03 -7.60 3.42
N GLY A 379 6.36 -7.70 3.47
CA GLY A 379 7.25 -6.60 3.85
C GLY A 379 7.40 -6.41 5.37
N SER A 380 6.80 -7.26 6.20
CA SER A 380 6.99 -7.25 7.65
C SER A 380 8.32 -7.86 8.07
N VAL A 381 8.90 -7.37 9.17
CA VAL A 381 10.09 -8.00 9.78
C VAL A 381 9.69 -9.30 10.48
N ARG A 382 10.35 -10.41 10.11
CA ARG A 382 10.12 -11.75 10.66
C ARG A 382 11.16 -12.13 11.71
N ALA A 383 12.42 -11.79 11.46
CA ALA A 383 13.52 -12.06 12.39
C ALA A 383 14.60 -11.00 12.24
N SER A 384 15.30 -10.69 13.33
CA SER A 384 16.47 -9.83 13.34
C SER A 384 17.49 -10.38 14.34
N GLY A 385 18.78 -10.07 14.14
CA GLY A 385 19.80 -10.53 15.06
C GLY A 385 21.17 -9.91 14.80
N LYS A 386 22.07 -10.12 15.77
CA LYS A 386 23.48 -9.74 15.67
C LYS A 386 24.24 -10.78 14.85
N GLY A 387 25.18 -10.33 14.04
CA GLY A 387 26.01 -11.17 13.19
C GLY A 387 25.25 -11.74 11.98
N ALA A 388 25.63 -12.95 11.58
CA ALA A 388 25.04 -13.65 10.45
C ALA A 388 23.77 -14.43 10.87
N PRO A 389 22.78 -14.58 9.98
CA PRO A 389 21.65 -15.46 10.25
C PRO A 389 22.12 -16.91 10.36
N THR A 390 21.43 -17.69 11.20
CA THR A 390 21.56 -19.15 11.18
C THR A 390 20.72 -19.68 10.03
N TRP A 391 21.36 -20.01 8.91
CA TRP A 391 20.68 -20.38 7.66
C TRP A 391 19.76 -21.58 7.83
N ASP A 392 20.15 -22.60 8.58
CA ASP A 392 19.32 -23.79 8.87
C ASP A 392 17.99 -23.42 9.55
N ASN A 393 18.05 -22.58 10.59
CA ASN A 393 16.85 -22.12 11.30
C ASN A 393 15.97 -21.29 10.37
N LEU A 394 16.57 -20.41 9.59
CA LEU A 394 15.85 -19.53 8.67
C LEU A 394 15.15 -20.34 7.56
N VAL A 395 15.82 -21.34 6.98
CA VAL A 395 15.22 -22.24 5.98
C VAL A 395 14.08 -23.06 6.59
N ARG A 396 14.22 -23.50 7.86
CA ARG A 396 13.17 -24.25 8.56
C ARG A 396 11.94 -23.40 8.87
N ASP A 397 12.15 -22.13 9.22
CA ASP A 397 11.10 -21.22 9.65
C ASP A 397 10.34 -20.57 8.47
N LEU A 398 10.97 -20.50 7.29
CA LEU A 398 10.32 -20.04 6.07
C LEU A 398 9.57 -21.20 5.40
N GLU A 399 8.46 -20.90 4.71
CA GLU A 399 7.72 -21.86 3.89
C GLU A 399 8.06 -21.70 2.40
N PRO A 400 8.01 -22.76 1.57
CA PRO A 400 8.22 -22.65 0.13
C PRO A 400 7.13 -21.79 -0.51
N VAL A 401 7.50 -20.99 -1.52
CA VAL A 401 6.58 -20.01 -2.13
C VAL A 401 5.36 -20.69 -2.77
N ASP A 402 5.57 -21.84 -3.40
CA ASP A 402 4.52 -22.60 -4.12
C ASP A 402 3.66 -23.49 -3.22
N SER A 403 3.87 -23.50 -1.91
CA SER A 403 3.08 -24.32 -0.99
C SER A 403 1.65 -23.75 -0.84
N TRP A 404 0.63 -24.61 -0.81
CA TRP A 404 -0.77 -24.19 -0.68
C TRP A 404 -1.08 -23.38 0.59
N ARG A 405 -0.25 -23.51 1.64
CA ARG A 405 -0.35 -22.77 2.92
C ARG A 405 0.17 -21.34 2.85
N SER A 406 1.11 -21.04 1.95
CA SER A 406 1.63 -19.68 1.74
C SER A 406 0.52 -18.73 1.28
N LYS A 407 -0.56 -19.26 0.67
CA LYS A 407 -1.74 -18.52 0.23
C LYS A 407 -2.75 -18.22 1.35
N PHE A 408 -2.72 -18.96 2.47
CA PHE A 408 -3.70 -18.85 3.57
C PHE A 408 -3.16 -18.14 4.81
N THR A 409 -1.85 -17.98 4.97
CA THR A 409 -1.25 -17.12 6.00
C THR A 409 -1.27 -15.62 5.62
N GLN A 410 -1.99 -15.27 4.54
CA GLN A 410 -2.09 -13.93 3.93
C GLN A 410 -3.43 -13.22 4.21
N THR A 411 -4.32 -13.81 4.99
CA THR A 411 -5.51 -13.15 5.58
C THR A 411 -5.27 -12.91 7.04
#